data_AF-A0A949IST5-F1
#
_entry.id   AF-A0A949IST5-F1
#
_cell.length_a   1.000
_cell.length_b   1.000
_cell.length_c   1.000
_cell.angle_alpha   90.00
_cell.angle_beta   90.00
_cell.angle_gamma   90.00
#
_symmetry.space_group_name_H-M   'P 1'
#
loop_
_entity.id
_entity.type
_entity.pdbx_description
1 polymer ?
#
loop_
_entity_poly.entity_id
_entity_poly.type
_entity_poly.pdbx_seq_one_letter_code
_entity_poly.pdbx_strand_id
1 'polypeptide(L)'
;MTAARQRGSIIIYILIAIFLAGLLVEMMTQGATKSASSSQIDAIVMELQGDIKTIHAAVDECAVTYQTPLTGTPGNPNQPFPMYCANSGCALSTMTSDGTSSITGTTLPLVGCPGAPAGEKLVFPNAVAENLKLLDDTSNYNVTYITDTNDGILLRITRVGTDPLWSEAITRLAGKFSACAAKVVTANPDALNYNCSGGCLYYWILRKPSTVFSCP
;
A
#
# COMPACT_ATOMS: atom_id res chain seq x y z
N MET A 1 -67.98 43.63 -9.00
CA MET A 1 -66.65 43.04 -8.73
C MET A 1 -66.80 41.52 -8.72
N THR A 2 -66.22 40.82 -9.69
CA THR A 2 -66.33 39.36 -9.83
C THR A 2 -65.04 38.69 -9.36
N ALA A 3 -65.10 37.96 -8.24
CA ALA A 3 -63.96 37.22 -7.72
C ALA A 3 -63.74 35.92 -8.50
N ALA A 4 -62.62 35.79 -9.21
CA ALA A 4 -62.24 34.56 -9.89
C ALA A 4 -61.84 33.50 -8.86
N ARG A 5 -62.64 32.43 -8.74
CA ARG A 5 -62.42 31.35 -7.78
C ARG A 5 -61.35 30.38 -8.28
N GLN A 6 -60.09 30.71 -8.03
CA GLN A 6 -58.91 29.97 -8.49
C GLN A 6 -58.86 28.57 -7.87
N ARG A 7 -59.33 27.55 -8.62
CA ARG A 7 -59.23 26.14 -8.22
C ARG A 7 -57.81 25.64 -8.48
N GLY A 8 -56.92 25.84 -7.50
CA GLY A 8 -55.61 25.19 -7.49
C GLY A 8 -55.77 23.66 -7.52
N SER A 9 -55.18 23.01 -8.52
CA SER A 9 -55.34 21.55 -8.69
C SER A 9 -54.61 20.80 -7.58
N ILE A 10 -55.36 20.18 -6.67
CA ILE A 10 -54.86 19.35 -5.56
C ILE A 10 -53.87 18.28 -6.03
N ILE A 11 -54.07 17.75 -7.25
CA ILE A 11 -53.22 16.72 -7.86
C ILE A 11 -51.76 17.20 -8.03
N ILE A 12 -51.55 18.49 -8.34
CA ILE A 12 -50.20 19.06 -8.51
C ILE A 12 -49.43 19.05 -7.18
N TYR A 13 -50.11 19.38 -6.07
CA TYR A 13 -49.49 19.36 -4.73
C TYR A 13 -49.11 17.94 -4.29
N ILE A 14 -49.92 16.94 -4.64
CA ILE A 14 -49.61 15.52 -4.34
C ILE A 14 -48.37 15.06 -5.14
N LEU A 15 -48.28 15.40 -6.43
CA LEU A 15 -47.12 15.06 -7.27
C LEU A 15 -45.82 15.71 -6.75
N ILE A 16 -45.88 16.99 -6.36
CA ILE A 16 -44.73 17.70 -5.77
C ILE A 16 -44.31 17.04 -4.44
N ALA A 17 -45.26 16.65 -3.59
CA ALA A 17 -44.96 15.97 -2.33
C ALA A 17 -44.28 14.60 -2.54
N ILE A 18 -44.73 13.80 -3.50
CA ILE A 18 -44.11 12.50 -3.84
C ILE A 18 -42.70 12.70 -4.38
N PHE A 19 -42.49 13.70 -5.26
CA PHE A 19 -41.16 14.01 -5.80
C PHE A 19 -40.17 14.45 -4.72
N LEU A 20 -40.60 15.33 -3.80
CA LEU A 20 -39.78 15.77 -2.66
C LEU A 20 -39.47 14.61 -1.70
N ALA A 21 -40.43 13.72 -1.45
CA ALA A 21 -40.20 12.52 -0.63
C ALA A 21 -39.19 11.56 -1.28
N GLY A 22 -39.26 11.35 -2.60
CA GLY A 22 -38.29 10.54 -3.34
C GLY A 22 -36.85 11.08 -3.25
N LEU A 23 -36.67 12.38 -3.50
CA LEU A 23 -35.38 13.06 -3.34
C LEU A 23 -34.81 12.97 -1.92
N LEU A 24 -35.68 13.06 -0.90
CA LEU A 24 -35.25 12.92 0.50
C LEU A 24 -34.75 11.50 0.79
N VAL A 25 -35.44 10.48 0.28
CA VAL A 25 -35.05 9.06 0.46
C VAL A 25 -33.73 8.76 -0.26
N GLU A 26 -33.50 9.26 -1.47
CA GLU A 26 -32.21 9.11 -2.16
C GLU A 26 -31.06 9.75 -1.37
N MET A 27 -31.26 10.98 -0.85
CA MET A 27 -30.22 11.65 -0.06
C MET A 27 -29.92 10.92 1.26
N MET A 28 -30.93 10.41 1.96
CA MET A 28 -30.70 9.71 3.24
C MET A 28 -30.13 8.30 3.07
N THR A 29 -30.50 7.56 2.01
CA THR A 29 -29.98 6.20 1.76
C THR A 29 -28.51 6.21 1.29
N GLN A 30 -28.10 7.23 0.53
CA GLN A 30 -26.69 7.42 0.15
C GLN A 30 -25.82 7.97 1.29
N GLY A 31 -26.38 8.76 2.21
CA GLY A 31 -25.64 9.38 3.31
C GLY A 31 -25.04 8.37 4.31
N ALA A 32 -25.87 7.45 4.82
CA ALA A 32 -25.43 6.50 5.86
C ALA A 32 -24.40 5.49 5.34
N THR A 33 -24.60 4.97 4.12
CA THR A 33 -23.69 4.01 3.47
C THR A 33 -22.35 4.68 3.14
N LYS A 34 -22.35 5.87 2.54
CA LYS A 34 -21.13 6.63 2.22
C LYS A 34 -20.35 7.04 3.48
N SER A 35 -21.05 7.38 4.57
CA SER A 35 -20.42 7.72 5.86
C SER A 35 -19.76 6.50 6.51
N ALA A 36 -20.42 5.34 6.52
CA ALA A 36 -19.85 4.10 7.05
C ALA A 36 -18.61 3.67 6.26
N SER A 37 -18.69 3.65 4.93
CA SER A 37 -17.55 3.33 4.07
C SER A 37 -16.38 4.28 4.25
N SER A 38 -16.60 5.61 4.42
CA SER A 38 -15.49 6.53 4.69
C SER A 38 -14.78 6.18 5.99
N SER A 39 -15.52 5.88 7.08
CA SER A 39 -14.89 5.53 8.36
C SER A 39 -14.00 4.29 8.27
N GLN A 40 -14.39 3.30 7.46
CA GLN A 40 -13.59 2.09 7.19
C GLN A 40 -12.35 2.39 6.33
N ILE A 41 -12.51 3.20 5.28
CA ILE A 41 -11.39 3.67 4.46
C ILE A 41 -10.37 4.44 5.31
N ASP A 42 -10.83 5.37 6.14
CA ASP A 42 -9.96 6.19 6.97
C ASP A 42 -9.24 5.35 8.03
N ALA A 43 -9.88 4.30 8.57
CA ALA A 43 -9.22 3.31 9.43
C ALA A 43 -8.10 2.54 8.70
N ILE A 44 -8.40 1.96 7.52
CA ILE A 44 -7.41 1.24 6.69
C ILE A 44 -6.22 2.16 6.35
N VAL A 45 -6.49 3.41 5.98
CA VAL A 45 -5.45 4.40 5.66
C VAL A 45 -4.58 4.73 6.88
N MET A 46 -5.16 4.89 8.08
CA MET A 46 -4.40 5.16 9.29
C MET A 46 -3.51 3.98 9.70
N GLU A 47 -4.04 2.75 9.63
CA GLU A 47 -3.32 1.54 10.02
C GLU A 47 -2.18 1.22 9.05
N LEU A 48 -2.44 1.24 7.74
CA LEU A 48 -1.39 1.15 6.72
C LEU A 48 -0.33 2.25 6.85
N GLN A 49 -0.74 3.49 7.16
CA GLN A 49 0.23 4.59 7.37
C GLN A 49 1.09 4.36 8.61
N GLY A 50 0.55 3.74 9.67
CA GLY A 50 1.31 3.27 10.82
C GLY A 50 2.32 2.21 10.41
N ASP A 51 1.84 1.13 9.81
CA ASP A 51 2.66 -0.03 9.43
C ASP A 51 3.81 0.35 8.48
N ILE A 52 3.53 1.17 7.45
CA ILE A 52 4.56 1.68 6.53
C ILE A 52 5.61 2.53 7.26
N LYS A 53 5.22 3.34 8.25
CA LYS A 53 6.17 4.14 9.04
C LYS A 53 7.03 3.27 9.96
N THR A 54 6.46 2.25 10.58
CA THR A 54 7.19 1.25 11.37
C THR A 54 8.24 0.54 10.50
N ILE A 55 7.85 0.14 9.28
CA ILE A 55 8.77 -0.42 8.28
C ILE A 55 9.90 0.54 7.92
N HIS A 56 9.57 1.80 7.57
CA HIS A 56 10.56 2.80 7.19
C HIS A 56 11.56 3.06 8.32
N ALA A 57 11.06 3.30 9.54
CA ALA A 57 11.89 3.55 10.72
C ALA A 57 12.82 2.38 11.06
N ALA A 58 12.36 1.13 10.92
CA ALA A 58 13.21 -0.04 11.17
C ALA A 58 14.33 -0.19 10.12
N VAL A 59 14.07 0.16 8.85
CA VAL A 59 15.10 0.18 7.80
C VAL A 59 16.07 1.36 7.97
N ASP A 60 15.60 2.52 8.43
CA ASP A 60 16.47 3.66 8.78
C ASP A 60 17.36 3.35 9.99
N GLU A 61 16.81 2.80 11.07
CA GLU A 61 17.58 2.39 12.25
C GLU A 61 18.68 1.39 11.84
N CYS A 62 18.34 0.44 10.99
CA CYS A 62 19.25 -0.55 10.40
C CYS A 62 20.41 0.12 9.63
N ALA A 63 20.10 1.09 8.76
CA ALA A 63 21.08 1.80 7.92
C ALA A 63 21.91 2.87 8.67
N VAL A 64 21.44 3.34 9.82
CA VAL A 64 22.15 4.30 10.68
C VAL A 64 23.04 3.57 11.70
N THR A 65 22.54 2.47 12.29
CA THR A 65 23.24 1.71 13.36
C THR A 65 24.43 0.93 12.81
N TYR A 66 24.24 0.33 11.64
CA TYR A 66 25.30 -0.32 10.90
C TYR A 66 25.55 0.54 9.67
N GLN A 67 26.80 0.95 9.44
CA GLN A 67 27.16 1.84 8.32
C GLN A 67 28.24 1.22 7.42
N THR A 68 28.89 0.16 7.89
CA THR A 68 29.89 -0.59 7.13
C THR A 68 29.19 -1.50 6.11
N PRO A 69 29.34 -1.27 4.79
CA PRO A 69 28.96 -2.28 3.81
C PRO A 69 29.74 -3.57 4.08
N LEU A 70 29.10 -4.72 3.90
CA LEU A 70 29.82 -5.99 3.83
C LEU A 70 30.68 -5.99 2.56
N THR A 71 31.97 -5.67 2.74
CA THR A 71 32.95 -5.62 1.65
C THR A 71 33.16 -7.01 1.08
N GLY A 72 32.65 -7.27 -0.12
CA GLY A 72 32.92 -8.50 -0.86
C GLY A 72 31.75 -9.47 -1.04
N THR A 73 30.49 -9.07 -0.82
CA THR A 73 29.31 -9.81 -1.30
C THR A 73 28.90 -9.34 -2.72
N PRO A 74 29.34 -10.02 -3.80
CA PRO A 74 28.79 -9.78 -5.13
C PRO A 74 27.32 -10.22 -5.16
N GLY A 75 26.41 -9.27 -5.42
CA GLY A 75 24.98 -9.56 -5.56
C GLY A 75 24.01 -8.64 -4.82
N ASN A 76 24.46 -7.70 -3.97
CA ASN A 76 23.54 -6.69 -3.42
C ASN A 76 23.38 -5.51 -4.41
N PRO A 77 22.20 -5.30 -5.04
CA PRO A 77 21.94 -4.13 -5.88
C PRO A 77 21.87 -2.82 -5.07
N ASN A 78 21.67 -2.90 -3.75
CA ASN A 78 21.42 -1.78 -2.83
C ASN A 78 22.51 -1.66 -1.75
N GLN A 79 23.78 -1.71 -2.15
CA GLN A 79 24.86 -1.31 -1.23
C GLN A 79 24.72 0.18 -0.86
N PRO A 80 24.97 0.58 0.41
CA PRO A 80 25.35 -0.27 1.53
C PRO A 80 24.18 -0.96 2.27
N PHE A 81 22.94 -0.46 2.17
CA PHE A 81 21.77 -0.94 2.93
C PHE A 81 20.47 -1.01 2.12
N PRO A 82 19.55 -1.93 2.48
CA PRO A 82 19.73 -3.15 3.27
C PRO A 82 20.33 -4.27 2.40
N MET A 83 20.59 -5.44 3.01
CA MET A 83 20.96 -6.66 2.29
C MET A 83 19.82 -7.68 2.28
N TYR A 84 19.80 -8.48 1.22
CA TYR A 84 19.03 -9.71 1.14
C TYR A 84 19.49 -10.75 2.16
N CYS A 85 18.54 -11.44 2.79
CA CYS A 85 18.71 -12.67 3.57
C CYS A 85 19.75 -12.66 4.70
N ALA A 86 19.29 -12.45 5.94
CA ALA A 86 20.09 -12.62 7.16
C ALA A 86 19.97 -14.05 7.75
N ASN A 87 20.09 -15.09 6.92
CA ASN A 87 20.17 -16.47 7.40
C ASN A 87 21.10 -17.34 6.53
N SER A 88 21.91 -18.16 7.19
CA SER A 88 22.95 -19.02 6.58
C SER A 88 22.44 -20.16 5.67
N GLY A 89 21.14 -20.19 5.37
CA GLY A 89 20.50 -21.14 4.45
C GLY A 89 19.96 -20.49 3.17
N CYS A 90 19.92 -19.16 3.08
CA CYS A 90 19.51 -18.44 1.88
C CYS A 90 20.74 -17.95 1.11
N ALA A 91 21.01 -18.56 -0.03
CA ALA A 91 22.12 -18.13 -0.86
C ALA A 91 21.74 -16.83 -1.60
N LEU A 92 22.62 -15.82 -1.57
CA LEU A 92 22.46 -14.60 -2.37
C LEU A 92 22.41 -14.90 -3.89
N SER A 93 22.93 -16.05 -4.32
CA SER A 93 22.82 -16.57 -5.69
C SER A 93 21.44 -17.14 -6.04
N THR A 94 20.61 -17.48 -5.05
CA THR A 94 19.16 -17.66 -5.21
C THR A 94 18.44 -16.33 -4.97
N MET A 95 19.04 -15.23 -5.45
CA MET A 95 18.73 -13.77 -5.59
C MET A 95 18.53 -13.14 -7.00
N THR A 96 17.59 -13.52 -7.87
CA THR A 96 17.56 -13.10 -9.33
C THR A 96 16.18 -12.64 -9.87
N SER A 97 16.10 -11.67 -10.79
CA SER A 97 15.01 -10.65 -10.95
C SER A 97 13.56 -11.01 -11.36
N ASP A 98 13.14 -12.26 -11.55
CA ASP A 98 11.89 -12.57 -12.29
C ASP A 98 10.78 -13.33 -11.53
N GLY A 99 11.00 -13.75 -10.29
CA GLY A 99 9.99 -14.40 -9.44
C GLY A 99 9.69 -15.87 -9.78
N THR A 100 10.08 -16.38 -10.95
CA THR A 100 10.34 -17.82 -11.15
C THR A 100 11.73 -18.21 -10.66
N SER A 101 12.61 -17.24 -10.71
CA SER A 101 13.84 -17.16 -9.97
C SER A 101 13.64 -16.10 -8.87
N SER A 102 13.70 -16.55 -7.64
CA SER A 102 14.50 -15.97 -6.57
C SER A 102 14.42 -14.51 -6.05
N ILE A 103 14.35 -13.40 -6.82
CA ILE A 103 14.59 -12.03 -6.23
C ILE A 103 13.57 -11.62 -5.18
N THR A 104 12.37 -12.13 -5.30
CA THR A 104 11.26 -11.77 -4.43
C THR A 104 11.49 -12.32 -3.03
N GLY A 105 11.90 -11.43 -2.12
CA GLY A 105 11.69 -11.62 -0.69
C GLY A 105 10.18 -11.66 -0.43
N THR A 106 9.61 -12.87 -0.46
CA THR A 106 8.17 -13.11 -0.41
C THR A 106 7.54 -12.80 0.94
N THR A 107 8.33 -12.43 1.95
CA THR A 107 7.85 -12.10 3.29
C THR A 107 8.67 -10.97 3.91
N LEU A 108 8.01 -10.15 4.73
CA LEU A 108 8.57 -9.02 5.49
C LEU A 108 9.82 -9.35 6.36
N PRO A 109 9.91 -10.51 7.04
CA PRO A 109 11.04 -10.84 7.93
C PRO A 109 12.27 -11.39 7.20
N LEU A 110 12.50 -11.03 5.93
CA LEU A 110 13.70 -11.39 5.16
C LEU A 110 14.61 -10.21 4.82
N VAL A 111 14.25 -8.98 5.21
CA VAL A 111 15.11 -7.80 5.06
C VAL A 111 16.22 -7.82 6.12
N GLY A 112 17.48 -7.79 5.69
CA GLY A 112 18.66 -7.90 6.54
C GLY A 112 19.48 -6.61 6.68
N CYS A 113 20.04 -6.43 7.87
CA CYS A 113 21.04 -5.42 8.22
C CYS A 113 22.46 -5.98 8.05
N PRO A 114 23.21 -5.56 7.02
CA PRO A 114 24.63 -5.89 6.92
C PRO A 114 25.44 -5.22 8.02
N GLY A 115 26.44 -5.93 8.56
CA GLY A 115 27.38 -5.37 9.54
C GLY A 115 26.91 -5.45 11.01
N ALA A 116 25.84 -6.17 11.29
CA ALA A 116 25.40 -6.44 12.67
C ALA A 116 26.37 -7.39 13.41
N PRO A 117 26.33 -7.49 14.75
CA PRO A 117 27.11 -8.49 15.49
C PRO A 117 26.77 -9.90 15.01
N ALA A 118 27.78 -10.73 14.77
CA ALA A 118 27.71 -12.01 14.03
C ALA A 118 27.49 -11.91 12.50
N GLY A 119 27.55 -10.71 11.92
CA GLY A 119 27.55 -10.43 10.48
C GLY A 119 26.23 -9.87 9.95
N GLU A 120 25.11 -10.36 10.48
CA GLU A 120 23.77 -10.19 9.93
C GLU A 120 22.71 -10.08 11.04
N LYS A 121 21.72 -9.18 10.91
CA LYS A 121 20.53 -9.10 11.77
C LYS A 121 19.31 -8.82 10.90
N LEU A 122 18.18 -9.50 11.13
CA LEU A 122 16.92 -9.14 10.47
C LEU A 122 16.37 -7.79 10.97
N VAL A 123 15.83 -6.99 10.05
CA VAL A 123 15.05 -5.77 10.39
C VAL A 123 13.81 -6.16 11.21
N PHE A 124 13.19 -7.29 10.85
CA PHE A 124 12.08 -7.91 11.58
C PHE A 124 12.46 -9.34 11.99
N PRO A 125 13.08 -9.53 13.17
CA PRO A 125 13.59 -10.83 13.61
C PRO A 125 12.51 -11.77 14.17
N ASN A 126 11.39 -11.19 14.63
CA ASN A 126 10.20 -11.92 15.05
C ASN A 126 9.11 -11.80 13.99
N ALA A 127 8.06 -12.62 14.10
CA ALA A 127 6.88 -12.49 13.26
C ALA A 127 6.32 -11.06 13.31
N VAL A 128 5.83 -10.60 12.16
CA VAL A 128 5.30 -9.26 11.89
C VAL A 128 4.20 -8.84 12.90
N ALA A 129 3.48 -9.84 13.42
CA ALA A 129 2.37 -9.82 14.37
C ALA A 129 2.46 -8.90 15.60
N GLU A 130 3.65 -8.57 16.10
CA GLU A 130 3.75 -7.70 17.28
C GLU A 130 3.79 -6.20 16.93
N ASN A 131 4.10 -5.83 15.68
CA ASN A 131 4.43 -4.44 15.32
C ASN A 131 3.67 -3.86 14.12
N LEU A 132 3.13 -4.69 13.22
CA LEU A 132 2.27 -4.21 12.13
C LEU A 132 0.83 -4.68 12.37
N LYS A 133 -0.13 -3.75 12.31
CA LYS A 133 -1.51 -4.00 12.74
C LYS A 133 -2.39 -4.59 11.64
N LEU A 134 -2.14 -4.19 10.39
CA LEU A 134 -2.95 -4.57 9.23
C LEU A 134 -2.13 -5.38 8.23
N LEU A 135 -0.82 -5.13 8.13
CA LEU A 135 0.10 -5.89 7.28
C LEU A 135 0.50 -7.27 7.86
N ASP A 136 0.13 -7.60 9.10
CA ASP A 136 0.22 -8.97 9.63
C ASP A 136 -0.94 -9.87 9.18
N ASP A 137 -2.07 -9.29 8.75
CA ASP A 137 -3.19 -10.06 8.21
C ASP A 137 -2.87 -10.56 6.79
N THR A 138 -2.05 -11.60 6.75
CA THR A 138 -1.65 -12.35 5.54
C THR A 138 -2.80 -13.06 4.84
N SER A 139 -4.00 -13.10 5.45
CA SER A 139 -5.20 -13.66 4.81
C SER A 139 -5.87 -12.66 3.87
N ASN A 140 -5.81 -11.36 4.19
CA ASN A 140 -6.37 -10.28 3.38
C ASN A 140 -5.31 -9.50 2.61
N TYR A 141 -4.10 -9.34 3.14
CA TYR A 141 -3.05 -8.49 2.56
C TYR A 141 -1.80 -9.32 2.22
N ASN A 142 -1.14 -8.96 1.13
CA ASN A 142 0.15 -9.52 0.76
C ASN A 142 1.17 -8.40 0.64
N VAL A 143 2.27 -8.53 1.39
CA VAL A 143 3.36 -7.56 1.40
C VAL A 143 4.62 -8.22 0.89
N THR A 144 5.19 -7.65 -0.17
CA THR A 144 6.38 -8.17 -0.84
C THR A 144 7.44 -7.09 -0.91
N TYR A 145 8.69 -7.44 -0.60
CA TYR A 145 9.84 -6.57 -0.86
C TYR A 145 10.41 -6.89 -2.23
N ILE A 146 10.54 -5.84 -3.04
CA ILE A 146 11.16 -5.86 -4.36
C ILE A 146 12.39 -4.98 -4.25
N THR A 147 13.53 -5.48 -4.70
CA THR A 147 14.80 -4.79 -4.51
C THR A 147 15.67 -4.96 -5.75
N ASP A 148 15.78 -3.91 -6.55
CA ASP A 148 16.52 -3.92 -7.81
C ASP A 148 17.45 -2.72 -7.94
N THR A 149 18.28 -2.72 -8.98
CA THR A 149 19.31 -1.70 -9.21
C THR A 149 18.75 -0.32 -9.57
N ASN A 150 17.50 -0.26 -10.03
CA ASN A 150 16.89 0.90 -10.70
C ASN A 150 15.94 1.64 -9.77
N ASP A 151 15.09 0.92 -9.04
CA ASP A 151 14.10 1.46 -8.12
C ASP A 151 14.58 1.52 -6.67
N GLY A 152 15.54 0.68 -6.26
CA GLY A 152 16.07 0.65 -4.89
C GLY A 152 15.35 -0.36 -4.00
N ILE A 153 14.73 0.10 -2.90
CA ILE A 153 13.90 -0.72 -2.00
C ILE A 153 12.44 -0.34 -2.19
N LEU A 154 11.67 -1.28 -2.71
CA LEU A 154 10.28 -1.11 -3.07
C LEU A 154 9.39 -2.08 -2.28
N LEU A 155 8.56 -1.53 -1.41
CA LEU A 155 7.50 -2.25 -0.73
C LEU A 155 6.28 -2.30 -1.65
N ARG A 156 5.80 -3.50 -1.98
CA ARG A 156 4.51 -3.70 -2.64
C ARG A 156 3.51 -4.23 -1.62
N ILE A 157 2.40 -3.53 -1.47
CA ILE A 157 1.25 -3.98 -0.68
C ILE A 157 0.09 -4.23 -1.65
N THR A 158 -0.45 -5.44 -1.62
CA THR A 158 -1.65 -5.83 -2.38
C THR A 158 -2.69 -6.41 -1.42
N ARG A 159 -3.94 -6.52 -1.90
CA ARG A 159 -5.03 -7.15 -1.15
C ARG A 159 -5.59 -8.32 -1.95
N VAL A 160 -6.03 -9.37 -1.26
CA VAL A 160 -6.67 -10.53 -1.87
C VAL A 160 -8.08 -10.15 -2.33
N GLY A 161 -8.32 -10.25 -3.63
CA GLY A 161 -9.61 -9.94 -4.26
C GLY A 161 -9.82 -8.45 -4.57
N THR A 162 -10.91 -8.16 -5.27
CA THR A 162 -11.28 -6.79 -5.68
C THR A 162 -12.22 -6.15 -4.66
N ASP A 163 -11.74 -5.18 -3.89
CA ASP A 163 -12.56 -4.36 -2.98
C ASP A 163 -12.48 -2.87 -3.39
N PRO A 164 -13.60 -2.19 -3.71
CA PRO A 164 -13.59 -0.76 -4.00
C PRO A 164 -13.10 0.11 -2.83
N LEU A 165 -13.26 -0.33 -1.58
CA LEU A 165 -12.73 0.36 -0.39
C LEU A 165 -11.20 0.33 -0.38
N TRP A 166 -10.58 -0.76 -0.87
CA TRP A 166 -9.12 -0.87 -0.98
C TRP A 166 -8.56 0.13 -2.00
N SER A 167 -9.17 0.22 -3.19
CA SER A 167 -8.73 1.14 -4.25
C SER A 167 -8.78 2.61 -3.82
N GLU A 168 -9.83 3.00 -3.10
CA GLU A 168 -9.96 4.35 -2.52
C GLU A 168 -8.95 4.56 -1.37
N ALA A 169 -8.76 3.57 -0.50
CA ALA A 169 -7.80 3.65 0.60
C ALA A 169 -6.35 3.82 0.12
N ILE A 170 -5.88 3.02 -0.84
CA ILE A 170 -4.51 3.17 -1.38
C ILE A 170 -4.32 4.50 -2.12
N THR A 171 -5.38 5.03 -2.75
CA THR A 171 -5.35 6.35 -3.42
C THR A 171 -5.21 7.47 -2.40
N ARG A 172 -6.01 7.47 -1.32
CA ARG A 172 -5.86 8.44 -0.21
C ARG A 172 -4.51 8.32 0.48
N LEU A 173 -4.02 7.11 0.67
CA LEU A 173 -2.74 6.84 1.34
C LEU A 173 -1.55 7.31 0.51
N ALA A 174 -1.53 7.03 -0.81
CA ALA A 174 -0.50 7.56 -1.70
C ALA A 174 -0.47 9.10 -1.69
N GLY A 175 -1.65 9.75 -1.66
CA GLY A 175 -1.78 11.21 -1.52
C GLY A 175 -1.28 11.80 -0.18
N LYS A 176 -1.00 10.98 0.84
CA LYS A 176 -0.37 11.40 2.11
C LYS A 176 1.16 11.36 2.08
N PHE A 177 1.74 10.70 1.09
CA PHE A 177 3.19 10.63 0.89
C PHE A 177 3.61 11.56 -0.26
N SER A 178 4.91 11.79 -0.43
CA SER A 178 5.40 12.52 -1.61
C SER A 178 5.20 11.68 -2.87
N ALA A 179 5.04 12.33 -4.03
CA ALA A 179 4.87 11.65 -5.32
C ALA A 179 6.06 10.74 -5.71
N CYS A 180 7.21 10.90 -5.05
CA CYS A 180 8.35 9.99 -5.17
C CYS A 180 8.35 8.83 -4.15
N ALA A 181 7.63 8.93 -3.04
CA ALA A 181 7.62 7.92 -1.98
C ALA A 181 6.50 6.88 -2.12
N ALA A 182 5.38 7.21 -2.79
CA ALA A 182 4.29 6.27 -3.01
C ALA A 182 3.65 6.39 -4.40
N LYS A 183 3.14 5.27 -4.94
CA LYS A 183 2.41 5.20 -6.21
C LYS A 183 1.34 4.11 -6.15
N VAL A 184 0.13 4.45 -6.58
CA VAL A 184 -0.91 3.44 -6.86
C VAL A 184 -0.74 2.93 -8.28
N VAL A 185 -0.85 1.61 -8.45
CA VAL A 185 -0.82 0.96 -9.77
C VAL A 185 -2.03 0.04 -9.90
N THR A 186 -2.82 0.28 -10.95
CA THR A 186 -4.04 -0.48 -11.29
C THR A 186 -3.89 -1.31 -12.57
N ALA A 187 -2.77 -1.18 -13.28
CA ALA A 187 -2.44 -2.02 -14.43
C ALA A 187 -2.19 -3.47 -13.97
N ASN A 188 -2.67 -4.45 -14.75
CA ASN A 188 -2.50 -5.86 -14.45
C ASN A 188 -2.25 -6.67 -15.74
N PRO A 189 -1.08 -7.34 -15.90
CA PRO A 189 0.10 -7.21 -15.03
C PRO A 189 0.64 -5.78 -15.02
N ASP A 190 1.43 -5.44 -14.01
CA ASP A 190 2.05 -4.12 -13.90
C ASP A 190 3.37 -4.00 -14.69
N ALA A 191 4.05 -2.85 -14.56
CA ALA A 191 5.32 -2.59 -15.24
C ALA A 191 6.48 -3.50 -14.78
N LEU A 192 6.34 -4.20 -13.66
CA LEU A 192 7.27 -5.20 -13.14
C LEU A 192 6.75 -6.64 -13.35
N ASN A 193 5.73 -6.82 -14.19
CA ASN A 193 5.06 -8.08 -14.50
C ASN A 193 4.39 -8.78 -13.29
N TYR A 194 4.02 -8.02 -12.26
CA TYR A 194 3.32 -8.53 -11.09
C TYR A 194 1.80 -8.42 -11.21
N ASN A 195 1.09 -9.32 -10.51
CA ASN A 195 -0.36 -9.29 -10.43
C ASN A 195 -0.83 -8.17 -9.49
N CYS A 196 -1.46 -7.15 -10.07
CA CYS A 196 -2.06 -6.02 -9.37
C CYS A 196 -3.58 -5.96 -9.57
N SER A 197 -4.24 -7.11 -9.77
CA SER A 197 -5.70 -7.22 -9.80
C SER A 197 -6.30 -6.71 -8.48
N GLY A 198 -7.13 -5.67 -8.55
CA GLY A 198 -7.68 -4.96 -7.37
C GLY A 198 -6.88 -3.72 -6.94
N GLY A 199 -5.68 -3.52 -7.46
CA GLY A 199 -4.80 -2.38 -7.20
C GLY A 199 -3.65 -2.70 -6.24
N CYS A 200 -2.46 -2.23 -6.58
CA CYS A 200 -1.25 -2.27 -5.77
C CYS A 200 -0.93 -0.89 -5.20
N LEU A 201 -0.49 -0.84 -3.94
CA LEU A 201 0.28 0.29 -3.41
C LEU A 201 1.76 -0.06 -3.47
N TYR A 202 2.51 0.77 -4.18
CA TYR A 202 3.96 0.78 -4.18
C TYR A 202 4.47 1.89 -3.27
N TYR A 203 5.42 1.56 -2.39
CA TYR A 203 6.06 2.50 -1.47
C TYR A 203 7.57 2.32 -1.49
N TRP A 204 8.32 3.39 -1.76
CA TRP A 204 9.78 3.36 -1.78
C TRP A 204 10.32 3.77 -0.42
N ILE A 205 11.16 2.93 0.16
CA ILE A 205 11.91 3.24 1.39
C ILE A 205 13.21 3.95 0.99
N LEU A 206 13.94 3.39 0.03
CA LEU A 206 15.07 4.03 -0.64
C LEU A 206 14.78 4.01 -2.15
N ARG A 207 14.59 5.18 -2.75
CA ARG A 207 14.35 5.29 -4.20
C ARG A 207 15.63 5.62 -4.96
N LYS A 208 15.88 4.88 -6.04
CA LYS A 208 16.89 5.23 -7.06
C LYS A 208 16.24 5.83 -8.32
N PRO A 209 17.01 6.48 -9.20
CA PRO A 209 16.52 6.95 -10.50
C PRO A 209 16.11 5.77 -11.40
N SER A 210 14.82 5.44 -11.40
CA SER A 210 14.26 4.37 -12.23
C SER A 210 13.65 4.89 -13.53
N THR A 211 13.79 4.11 -14.60
CA THR A 211 13.05 4.27 -15.86
C THR A 211 11.69 3.56 -15.86
N VAL A 212 11.46 2.62 -14.94
CA VAL A 212 10.21 1.84 -14.83
C VAL A 212 9.12 2.68 -14.16
N PHE A 213 9.47 3.30 -13.03
CA PHE A 213 8.63 4.25 -12.34
C PHE A 213 9.32 5.61 -12.29
N SER A 214 8.87 6.54 -13.12
CA SER A 214 9.27 7.94 -13.02
C SER A 214 8.66 8.61 -11.78
N CYS A 215 9.39 9.56 -11.20
CA CYS A 215 8.77 10.64 -10.43
C CYS A 215 8.27 11.72 -11.40
N PRO A 216 7.15 12.40 -11.11
CA PRO A 216 6.85 13.70 -11.68
C PRO A 216 7.77 14.80 -11.12
#